data_AF-A0A8H7QKG9-F1
#
_entry.id   AF-A0A8H7QKG9-F1
#
_cell.length_a   1.000
_cell.length_b   1.000
_cell.length_c   1.000
_cell.angle_alpha   90.00
_cell.angle_beta   90.00
_cell.angle_gamma   90.00
#
_symmetry.space_group_name_H-M   'P 1'
#
loop_
_entity.id
_entity.type
_entity.pdbx_description
1 polymer ?
#
loop_
_entity_poly.entity_id
_entity_poly.type
_entity_poly.pdbx_seq_one_letter_code
_entity_poly.pdbx_strand_id
1 'polypeptide(L)'
;MDTDASNILQSVVLPTLEEPPAKPARSSSSHTKQQQRQRTLSIGYSLNSNANFYDIPVSDAFNDLIERYVPPQERPQRDETSDKAKGPEAMVMNNMWRSIAKYARQQIVQSDPSQVEAILKLWHMRLLALTKLGLCQLASAEFEKLGDLDRPELRDLRTGESLVPFELRILWGTLPSFLKYPAIALERITMLAVYCKKRNWKRREIQTYLVLATIWISIKDYSAAASTMKLILSKVGDHIDILSSLGRLYLQMGDLESAKGVFKQMEEKYGDSDTATEEAIKTNKAFVLMAKGEWLQAREILQEVYTANHENLLAMNNLAVCEVYLGNLVKSIDILETLTADNPTSAGTCETVIMNMCTLYELRYEDATQKKIEVMKQVARWAGDSFQADCIKLQ
;
A
#
# COMPACT_ATOMS: atom_id res chain seq x y z
N MET A 1 -3.10 -14.28 6.51
CA MET A 1 -3.77 -13.15 5.83
C MET A 1 -2.96 -11.89 6.07
N ASP A 2 -2.16 -11.50 5.09
CA ASP A 2 -1.41 -10.26 5.11
C ASP A 2 -2.38 -9.07 5.29
N THR A 3 -2.44 -8.53 6.51
CA THR A 3 -2.96 -7.18 6.75
C THR A 3 -1.94 -6.19 6.21
N ASP A 4 -1.87 -6.18 4.90
CA ASP A 4 -0.97 -5.37 4.14
C ASP A 4 -1.82 -4.26 3.54
N ALA A 5 -1.32 -3.04 3.59
CA ALA A 5 -1.87 -1.92 2.84
C ALA A 5 -2.03 -2.28 1.34
N SER A 6 -1.41 -3.38 0.90
CA SER A 6 -1.65 -4.14 -0.33
C SER A 6 -3.12 -4.48 -0.63
N ASN A 7 -3.99 -4.81 0.33
CA ASN A 7 -5.40 -5.12 0.00
C ASN A 7 -6.23 -3.87 -0.36
N ILE A 8 -5.90 -2.72 0.23
CA ILE A 8 -6.45 -1.43 -0.20
C ILE A 8 -5.86 -1.04 -1.56
N LEU A 9 -4.61 -1.44 -1.87
CA LEU A 9 -3.95 -1.22 -3.16
C LEU A 9 -4.38 -2.21 -4.26
N GLN A 10 -4.82 -3.42 -3.95
CA GLN A 10 -5.40 -4.35 -4.92
C GLN A 10 -6.75 -3.83 -5.41
N SER A 11 -7.50 -3.09 -4.57
CA SER A 11 -8.70 -2.36 -5.01
C SER A 11 -8.40 -1.19 -5.96
N VAL A 12 -7.12 -0.82 -6.13
CA VAL A 12 -6.67 0.30 -6.98
C VAL A 12 -6.16 -0.17 -8.35
N VAL A 13 -5.87 -1.47 -8.54
CA VAL A 13 -5.17 -1.97 -9.75
C VAL A 13 -6.06 -2.76 -10.74
N LEU A 14 -7.23 -3.29 -10.37
CA LEU A 14 -8.10 -4.05 -11.32
C LEU A 14 -9.60 -3.69 -11.18
N PRO A 15 -10.42 -3.95 -12.21
CA PRO A 15 -11.30 -2.97 -12.84
C PRO A 15 -12.47 -2.53 -11.96
N THR A 16 -12.86 -1.27 -12.20
CA THR A 16 -14.16 -0.66 -11.92
C THR A 16 -15.26 -1.71 -11.74
N LEU A 17 -15.70 -1.92 -10.50
CA LEU A 17 -17.02 -2.45 -10.23
C LEU A 17 -18.02 -1.34 -10.57
N GLU A 18 -18.47 -1.34 -11.81
CA GLU A 18 -19.50 -0.44 -12.32
C GLU A 18 -20.77 -0.56 -11.46
N GLU A 19 -21.22 0.57 -10.93
CA GLU A 19 -22.62 0.74 -10.51
C GLU A 19 -23.50 0.93 -11.75
N PRO A 20 -24.80 0.55 -11.69
CA PRO A 20 -25.64 0.41 -12.86
C PRO A 20 -25.76 1.71 -13.68
N PRO A 21 -25.95 1.60 -15.01
CA PRO A 21 -25.92 2.75 -15.91
C PRO A 21 -26.97 3.78 -15.53
N ALA A 22 -26.57 5.05 -15.63
CA ALA A 22 -27.49 6.18 -15.52
C ALA A 22 -28.59 6.11 -16.60
N LYS A 23 -29.79 6.56 -16.24
CA LYS A 23 -30.99 6.59 -17.09
C LYS A 23 -30.69 7.23 -18.47
N PRO A 24 -31.33 6.76 -19.56
CA PRO A 24 -31.05 7.24 -20.90
C PRO A 24 -31.41 8.73 -21.06
N ALA A 25 -30.48 9.51 -21.61
CA ALA A 25 -30.65 10.95 -21.85
C ALA A 25 -31.06 11.27 -23.30
N ARG A 26 -31.79 12.38 -23.44
CA ARG A 26 -32.44 12.92 -24.64
C ARG A 26 -31.45 13.29 -25.77
N SER A 27 -31.96 13.29 -27.00
CA SER A 27 -31.21 13.57 -28.24
C SER A 27 -30.60 14.98 -28.28
N SER A 28 -29.29 15.06 -28.54
CA SER A 28 -28.52 16.30 -28.73
C SER A 28 -28.35 16.66 -30.22
N SER A 29 -28.33 17.96 -30.52
CA SER A 29 -28.19 18.50 -31.89
C SER A 29 -26.78 18.31 -32.48
N SER A 30 -26.65 18.39 -33.81
CA SER A 30 -25.40 18.17 -34.54
C SER A 30 -24.28 19.15 -34.20
N HIS A 31 -24.60 20.43 -33.96
CA HIS A 31 -23.63 21.44 -33.56
C HIS A 31 -23.00 21.16 -32.19
N THR A 32 -23.79 20.71 -31.22
CA THR A 32 -23.31 20.35 -29.88
C THR A 32 -22.34 19.17 -29.94
N LYS A 33 -22.57 18.20 -30.83
CA LYS A 33 -21.69 17.03 -31.02
C LYS A 33 -20.33 17.41 -31.62
N GLN A 34 -20.29 18.37 -32.54
CA GLN A 34 -19.05 18.82 -33.16
C GLN A 34 -18.17 19.62 -32.19
N GLN A 35 -18.78 20.52 -31.41
CA GLN A 35 -18.10 21.29 -30.37
C GLN A 35 -17.59 20.38 -29.23
N GLN A 36 -18.38 19.37 -28.84
CA GLN A 36 -17.97 18.33 -27.89
C GLN A 36 -16.72 17.58 -28.37
N ARG A 37 -16.74 17.12 -29.64
CA ARG A 37 -15.61 16.38 -30.21
C ARG A 37 -14.33 17.22 -30.26
N GLN A 38 -14.42 18.49 -30.66
CA GLN A 38 -13.26 19.39 -30.67
C GLN A 38 -12.69 19.61 -29.27
N ARG A 39 -13.56 19.78 -28.27
CA ARG A 39 -13.14 19.93 -26.86
C ARG A 39 -12.44 18.67 -26.35
N THR A 40 -13.02 17.50 -26.56
CA THR A 40 -12.46 16.20 -26.16
C THR A 40 -11.10 15.95 -26.82
N LEU A 41 -10.97 16.27 -28.11
CA LEU A 41 -9.69 16.14 -28.82
C LEU A 41 -8.64 17.10 -28.27
N SER A 42 -9.00 18.36 -28.02
CA SER A 42 -8.07 19.36 -27.47
C SER A 42 -7.50 18.93 -26.12
N ILE A 43 -8.36 18.49 -25.19
CA ILE A 43 -7.89 17.99 -23.90
C ILE A 43 -7.10 16.67 -24.05
N GLY A 44 -7.53 15.79 -24.95
CA GLY A 44 -6.81 14.56 -25.29
C GLY A 44 -5.36 14.81 -25.71
N TYR A 45 -5.16 15.75 -26.64
CA TYR A 45 -3.83 16.14 -27.11
C TYR A 45 -2.96 16.76 -26.00
N SER A 46 -3.58 17.51 -25.09
CA SER A 46 -2.88 18.04 -23.92
C SER A 46 -2.43 16.91 -22.99
N LEU A 47 -3.29 15.92 -22.73
CA LEU A 47 -3.02 14.82 -21.81
C LEU A 47 -2.03 13.78 -22.35
N ASN A 48 -2.01 13.54 -23.66
CA ASN A 48 -1.12 12.55 -24.28
C ASN A 48 0.21 13.13 -24.83
N SER A 49 0.48 14.41 -24.58
CA SER A 49 1.74 15.03 -24.99
C SER A 49 2.94 14.40 -24.27
N ASN A 50 3.97 14.01 -25.04
CA ASN A 50 5.22 13.50 -24.49
C ASN A 50 5.96 14.51 -23.59
N ALA A 51 5.69 15.82 -23.75
CA ALA A 51 6.28 16.88 -22.93
C ALA A 51 5.82 16.88 -21.47
N ASN A 52 4.80 16.08 -21.14
CA ASN A 52 4.28 15.97 -19.78
C ASN A 52 5.12 15.07 -18.86
N PHE A 53 6.07 14.33 -19.42
CA PHE A 53 6.74 13.23 -18.72
C PHE A 53 8.23 13.45 -18.56
N TYR A 54 8.74 13.14 -17.38
CA TYR A 54 10.16 13.12 -17.09
C TYR A 54 10.72 11.70 -17.21
N ASP A 55 12.04 11.63 -17.40
CA ASP A 55 12.76 10.37 -17.42
C ASP A 55 12.97 9.84 -16.00
N ILE A 56 12.98 8.52 -15.88
CA ILE A 56 13.04 7.81 -14.60
C ILE A 56 14.47 7.27 -14.42
N PRO A 57 15.11 7.47 -13.24
CA PRO A 57 16.42 6.91 -12.95
C PRO A 57 16.46 5.38 -13.13
N VAL A 58 17.58 4.89 -13.68
CA VAL A 58 17.76 3.45 -13.97
C VAL A 58 18.05 2.64 -12.71
N SER A 59 18.80 3.21 -11.74
CA SER A 59 19.13 2.56 -10.47
C SER A 59 18.20 3.00 -9.32
N ASP A 60 18.12 2.19 -8.27
CA ASP A 60 17.54 2.51 -6.95
C ASP A 60 18.63 2.45 -5.87
N ALA A 61 18.31 3.02 -4.70
CA ALA A 61 19.18 2.96 -3.52
C ALA A 61 19.56 1.52 -3.12
N PHE A 62 18.71 0.54 -3.41
CA PHE A 62 19.00 -0.86 -3.12
C PHE A 62 20.04 -1.45 -4.07
N ASN A 63 19.93 -1.18 -5.38
CA ASN A 63 20.98 -1.49 -6.36
C ASN A 63 22.30 -0.83 -5.99
N ASP A 64 22.28 0.46 -5.64
CA ASP A 64 23.49 1.18 -5.25
C ASP A 64 24.15 0.53 -4.03
N LEU A 65 23.36 0.03 -3.08
CA LEU A 65 23.85 -0.71 -1.91
C LEU A 65 24.48 -2.06 -2.31
N ILE A 66 23.85 -2.81 -3.20
CA ILE A 66 24.40 -4.06 -3.74
C ILE A 66 25.72 -3.80 -4.46
N GLU A 67 25.79 -2.76 -5.29
CA GLU A 67 27.00 -2.43 -6.03
C GLU A 67 28.17 -2.08 -5.10
N ARG A 68 27.86 -1.42 -3.97
CA ARG A 68 28.85 -1.02 -2.95
C ARG A 68 29.41 -2.20 -2.16
N TYR A 69 28.60 -3.20 -1.83
CA TYR A 69 28.98 -4.28 -0.90
C TYR A 69 29.16 -5.66 -1.55
N VAL A 70 28.65 -5.89 -2.76
CA VAL A 70 28.70 -7.19 -3.44
C VAL A 70 29.54 -7.13 -4.73
N PRO A 71 30.65 -7.89 -4.81
CA PRO A 71 31.46 -8.00 -6.01
C PRO A 71 30.64 -8.48 -7.22
N PRO A 72 30.94 -8.01 -8.46
CA PRO A 72 30.16 -8.37 -9.65
C PRO A 72 29.94 -9.87 -9.87
N GLN A 73 30.89 -10.73 -9.48
CA GLN A 73 30.78 -12.19 -9.63
C GLN A 73 29.76 -12.83 -8.67
N GLU A 74 29.48 -12.18 -7.55
CA GLU A 74 28.58 -12.67 -6.49
C GLU A 74 27.21 -11.98 -6.52
N ARG A 75 27.00 -11.01 -7.42
CA ARG A 75 25.72 -10.31 -7.53
C ARG A 75 24.66 -11.30 -8.00
N PRO A 76 23.55 -11.46 -7.26
CA PRO A 76 22.49 -12.36 -7.67
C PRO A 76 21.89 -11.91 -9.00
N GLN A 77 21.59 -12.87 -9.88
CA GLN A 77 20.74 -12.59 -11.04
C GLN A 77 19.36 -12.22 -10.52
N ARG A 78 18.93 -10.99 -10.77
CA ARG A 78 17.54 -10.60 -10.59
C ARG A 78 16.72 -11.41 -11.58
N ASP A 79 15.53 -11.83 -11.19
CA ASP A 79 14.61 -12.51 -12.10
C ASP A 79 14.08 -11.51 -13.15
N GLU A 80 14.89 -11.22 -14.16
CA GLU A 80 14.56 -10.36 -15.30
C GLU A 80 13.68 -11.09 -16.33
N THR A 81 13.33 -12.36 -16.11
CA THR A 81 12.66 -13.22 -17.10
C THR A 81 11.22 -12.79 -17.45
N SER A 82 10.70 -11.72 -16.86
CA SER A 82 9.32 -11.27 -17.01
C SER A 82 9.10 -10.18 -18.08
N ASP A 83 10.14 -9.50 -18.55
CA ASP A 83 10.00 -8.23 -19.29
C ASP A 83 9.44 -8.35 -20.72
N LYS A 84 9.36 -9.56 -21.29
CA LYS A 84 9.01 -9.74 -22.72
C LYS A 84 7.65 -10.36 -23.03
N ALA A 85 6.82 -10.71 -22.05
CA ALA A 85 5.57 -11.42 -22.36
C ALA A 85 4.38 -11.22 -21.41
N LYS A 86 4.47 -10.35 -20.39
CA LYS A 86 3.38 -10.25 -19.41
C LYS A 86 2.80 -8.83 -19.35
N GLY A 87 1.47 -8.72 -19.38
CA GLY A 87 0.73 -7.45 -19.30
C GLY A 87 1.02 -6.67 -18.01
N PRO A 88 0.51 -5.42 -17.89
CA PRO A 88 0.75 -4.57 -16.72
C PRO A 88 0.38 -5.24 -15.39
N GLU A 89 -0.58 -6.17 -15.39
CA GLU A 89 -1.00 -6.93 -14.22
C GLU A 89 0.15 -7.78 -13.65
N ALA A 90 0.88 -8.48 -14.52
CA ALA A 90 2.02 -9.28 -14.10
C ALA A 90 3.19 -8.40 -13.66
N MET A 91 3.36 -7.22 -14.25
CA MET A 91 4.36 -6.27 -13.79
C MET A 91 4.08 -5.80 -12.36
N VAL A 92 2.80 -5.58 -12.02
CA VAL A 92 2.40 -5.24 -10.64
C VAL A 92 2.65 -6.41 -9.70
N MET A 93 2.30 -7.63 -10.09
CA MET A 93 2.52 -8.82 -9.25
C MET A 93 4.00 -9.08 -8.95
N ASN A 94 4.91 -8.63 -9.81
CA ASN A 94 6.36 -8.76 -9.63
C ASN A 94 7.02 -7.47 -9.13
N ASN A 95 6.24 -6.48 -8.67
CA ASN A 95 6.75 -5.20 -8.17
C ASN A 95 7.74 -4.49 -9.12
N MET A 96 7.47 -4.53 -10.43
CA MET A 96 8.31 -3.92 -11.47
C MET A 96 7.83 -2.49 -11.81
N TRP A 97 7.92 -1.58 -10.84
CA TRP A 97 7.29 -0.26 -10.94
C TRP A 97 7.94 0.64 -12.00
N ARG A 98 9.25 0.54 -12.25
CA ARG A 98 9.89 1.26 -13.37
C ARG A 98 9.35 0.81 -14.72
N SER A 99 9.17 -0.50 -14.92
CA SER A 99 8.62 -1.05 -16.16
C SER A 99 7.17 -0.58 -16.36
N ILE A 100 6.36 -0.59 -15.29
CA ILE A 100 4.99 -0.05 -15.31
C ILE A 100 4.99 1.44 -15.69
N ALA A 101 5.85 2.25 -15.07
CA ALA A 101 5.89 3.69 -15.33
C ALA A 101 6.31 4.01 -16.79
N LYS A 102 7.27 3.25 -17.34
CA LYS A 102 7.69 3.33 -18.74
C LYS A 102 6.57 2.89 -19.69
N TYR A 103 5.94 1.75 -19.41
CA TYR A 103 4.81 1.23 -20.17
C TYR A 103 3.66 2.24 -20.20
N ALA A 104 3.25 2.77 -19.05
CA ALA A 104 2.17 3.74 -18.96
C ALA A 104 2.44 5.00 -19.77
N ARG A 105 3.66 5.57 -19.72
CA ARG A 105 4.05 6.70 -20.59
C ARG A 105 3.93 6.35 -22.07
N GLN A 106 4.45 5.20 -22.48
CA GLN A 106 4.38 4.77 -23.88
C GLN A 106 2.93 4.65 -24.34
N GLN A 107 2.07 4.01 -23.55
CA GLN A 107 0.65 3.87 -23.86
C GLN A 107 -0.09 5.20 -23.88
N ILE A 108 0.22 6.14 -22.97
CA ILE A 108 -0.40 7.47 -22.97
C ILE A 108 -0.08 8.18 -24.29
N VAL A 109 1.20 8.27 -24.66
CA VAL A 109 1.64 8.97 -25.88
C VAL A 109 1.07 8.36 -27.15
N GLN A 110 0.83 7.04 -27.17
CA GLN A 110 0.27 6.32 -28.32
C GLN A 110 -1.27 6.30 -28.35
N SER A 111 -1.94 6.69 -27.27
CA SER A 111 -3.40 6.64 -27.15
C SER A 111 -4.09 7.64 -28.07
N ASP A 112 -5.24 7.26 -28.63
CA ASP A 112 -6.12 8.17 -29.34
C ASP A 112 -6.57 9.32 -28.39
N PRO A 113 -6.32 10.60 -28.75
CA PRO A 113 -6.76 11.76 -27.97
C PRO A 113 -8.26 11.76 -27.62
N SER A 114 -9.10 11.08 -28.40
CA SER A 114 -10.53 10.98 -28.10
C SER A 114 -10.83 10.16 -26.84
N GLN A 115 -9.93 9.27 -26.43
CA GLN A 115 -10.10 8.31 -25.33
C GLN A 115 -9.61 8.89 -23.98
N VAL A 116 -10.12 10.05 -23.61
CA VAL A 116 -9.69 10.81 -22.41
C VAL A 116 -9.76 9.98 -21.12
N GLU A 117 -10.82 9.20 -20.92
CA GLU A 117 -10.96 8.36 -19.71
C GLU A 117 -9.89 7.27 -19.63
N ALA A 118 -9.59 6.61 -20.75
CA ALA A 118 -8.53 5.59 -20.82
C ALA A 118 -7.15 6.21 -20.57
N ILE A 119 -6.89 7.39 -21.15
CA ILE A 119 -5.65 8.16 -20.91
C ILE A 119 -5.51 8.49 -19.42
N LEU A 120 -6.59 8.90 -18.73
CA LEU A 120 -6.55 9.21 -17.29
C LEU A 120 -6.30 7.97 -16.42
N LYS A 121 -6.77 6.79 -16.82
CA LYS A 121 -6.44 5.52 -16.15
C LYS A 121 -4.95 5.19 -16.28
N LEU A 122 -4.35 5.44 -17.46
CA LEU A 122 -2.91 5.28 -17.65
C LEU A 122 -2.09 6.31 -16.86
N TRP A 123 -2.60 7.55 -16.74
CA TRP A 123 -2.00 8.57 -15.87
C TRP A 123 -1.97 8.11 -14.40
N HIS A 124 -3.06 7.54 -13.91
CA HIS A 124 -3.10 6.94 -12.58
C HIS A 124 -2.03 5.85 -12.41
N MET A 125 -1.94 4.91 -13.37
CA MET A 125 -0.93 3.86 -13.36
C MET A 125 0.50 4.43 -13.31
N ARG A 126 0.80 5.43 -14.14
CA ARG A 126 2.12 6.07 -14.17
C ARG A 126 2.46 6.73 -12.83
N LEU A 127 1.55 7.56 -12.32
CA LEU A 127 1.78 8.33 -11.09
C LEU A 127 1.86 7.41 -9.86
N LEU A 128 1.06 6.35 -9.83
CA LEU A 128 1.13 5.31 -8.80
C LEU A 128 2.51 4.64 -8.81
N ALA A 129 2.99 4.23 -9.98
CA ALA A 129 4.30 3.61 -10.12
C ALA A 129 5.44 4.54 -9.66
N LEU A 130 5.40 5.83 -10.02
CA LEU A 130 6.37 6.82 -9.53
C LEU A 130 6.34 6.98 -8.02
N THR A 131 5.14 6.94 -7.41
CA THR A 131 4.98 7.03 -5.95
C THR A 131 5.53 5.78 -5.26
N LYS A 132 5.32 4.59 -5.86
CA LYS A 132 5.87 3.32 -5.36
C LYS A 132 7.39 3.26 -5.43
N LEU A 133 7.99 3.89 -6.43
CA LEU A 133 9.45 4.05 -6.54
C LEU A 133 10.03 5.09 -5.56
N GLY A 134 9.21 5.75 -4.74
CA GLY A 134 9.65 6.85 -3.90
C GLY A 134 9.96 8.15 -4.66
N LEU A 135 9.74 8.18 -5.98
CA LEU A 135 9.97 9.34 -6.86
C LEU A 135 8.82 10.36 -6.75
N CYS A 136 8.45 10.71 -5.54
CA CYS A 136 7.26 11.53 -5.24
C CYS A 136 7.38 12.96 -5.77
N GLN A 137 8.60 13.51 -5.85
CA GLN A 137 8.83 14.83 -6.44
C GLN A 137 8.54 14.82 -7.94
N LEU A 138 8.99 13.79 -8.64
CA LEU A 138 8.72 13.59 -10.07
C LEU A 138 7.22 13.35 -10.29
N ALA A 139 6.59 12.50 -9.46
CA ALA A 139 5.15 12.29 -9.48
C ALA A 139 4.38 13.62 -9.33
N SER A 140 4.79 14.50 -8.41
CA SER A 140 4.16 15.80 -8.20
C SER A 140 4.33 16.71 -9.42
N ALA A 141 5.53 16.81 -9.98
CA ALA A 141 5.81 17.63 -11.14
C ALA A 141 5.03 17.18 -12.40
N GLU A 142 4.79 15.88 -12.56
CA GLU A 142 3.93 15.36 -13.63
C GLU A 142 2.44 15.57 -13.31
N PHE A 143 2.03 15.41 -12.05
CA PHE A 143 0.66 15.67 -11.64
C PHE A 143 0.26 17.12 -11.92
N GLU A 144 1.17 18.08 -11.75
CA GLU A 144 0.92 19.49 -12.09
C GLU A 144 0.57 19.69 -13.57
N LYS A 145 1.08 18.84 -14.48
CA LYS A 145 0.72 18.87 -15.92
C LYS A 145 -0.73 18.47 -16.16
N LEU A 146 -1.31 17.64 -15.28
CA LEU A 146 -2.74 17.33 -15.32
C LEU A 146 -3.59 18.54 -14.93
N GLY A 147 -3.08 19.51 -14.17
CA GLY A 147 -3.82 20.69 -13.70
C GLY A 147 -5.02 20.35 -12.79
N ASP A 148 -6.00 21.25 -12.73
CA ASP A 148 -7.22 21.03 -11.94
C ASP A 148 -8.04 19.84 -12.47
N LEU A 149 -8.30 18.86 -11.60
CA LEU A 149 -9.04 17.63 -11.89
C LEU A 149 -10.56 17.84 -11.96
N ASP A 150 -11.08 18.93 -11.40
CA ASP A 150 -12.52 19.23 -11.40
C ASP A 150 -12.94 20.16 -12.55
N ARG A 151 -11.97 20.54 -13.42
CA ARG A 151 -12.22 21.41 -14.57
C ARG A 151 -13.32 20.87 -15.48
N PRO A 152 -14.14 21.73 -16.09
CA PRO A 152 -15.28 21.30 -16.90
C PRO A 152 -14.91 20.43 -18.12
N GLU A 153 -13.66 20.47 -18.58
CA GLU A 153 -13.13 19.71 -19.73
C GLU A 153 -13.00 18.21 -19.43
N LEU A 154 -12.84 17.85 -18.16
CA LEU A 154 -12.71 16.47 -17.69
C LEU A 154 -14.06 15.89 -17.25
N ARG A 155 -15.16 16.42 -17.79
CA ARG A 155 -16.52 15.95 -17.52
C ARG A 155 -17.17 15.47 -18.80
N ASP A 156 -17.88 14.35 -18.71
CA ASP A 156 -18.74 13.89 -19.79
C ASP A 156 -19.88 14.92 -19.95
N LEU A 157 -20.02 15.50 -21.15
CA LEU A 157 -21.02 16.53 -21.43
C LEU A 157 -22.46 16.00 -21.40
N ARG A 158 -22.66 14.69 -21.58
CA ARG A 158 -23.98 14.04 -21.58
C ARG A 158 -24.44 13.71 -20.17
N THR A 159 -23.55 13.17 -19.34
CA THR A 159 -23.90 12.73 -17.98
C THR A 159 -23.56 13.78 -16.91
N GLY A 160 -22.65 14.70 -17.22
CA GLY A 160 -22.07 15.64 -16.25
C GLY A 160 -21.07 14.99 -15.27
N GLU A 161 -20.83 13.69 -15.43
CA GLU A 161 -19.93 12.91 -14.57
C GLU A 161 -18.47 13.20 -14.87
N SER A 162 -17.64 13.09 -13.83
CA SER A 162 -16.19 13.24 -13.95
C SER A 162 -15.59 12.06 -14.71
N LEU A 163 -14.76 12.35 -15.72
CA LEU A 163 -13.93 11.36 -16.42
C LEU A 163 -12.69 10.96 -15.61
N VAL A 164 -12.33 11.74 -14.59
CA VAL A 164 -11.20 11.46 -13.71
C VAL A 164 -11.51 10.25 -12.81
N PRO A 165 -10.71 9.17 -12.87
CA PRO A 165 -10.85 8.02 -11.98
C PRO A 165 -10.76 8.43 -10.50
N PHE A 166 -11.50 7.74 -9.65
CA PHE A 166 -11.53 8.06 -8.22
C PHE A 166 -10.17 7.82 -7.56
N GLU A 167 -9.48 6.78 -8.01
CA GLU A 167 -8.16 6.34 -7.57
C GLU A 167 -7.09 7.41 -7.87
N LEU A 168 -7.23 8.12 -9.00
CA LEU A 168 -6.39 9.26 -9.33
C LEU A 168 -6.62 10.44 -8.38
N ARG A 169 -7.87 10.68 -7.95
CA ARG A 169 -8.19 11.71 -6.94
C ARG A 169 -7.62 11.35 -5.57
N ILE A 170 -7.69 10.08 -5.18
CA ILE A 170 -7.06 9.59 -3.95
C ILE A 170 -5.55 9.82 -4.01
N LEU A 171 -4.90 9.41 -5.11
CA LEU A 171 -3.46 9.60 -5.28
C LEU A 171 -3.05 11.07 -5.23
N TRP A 172 -3.80 11.96 -5.87
CA TRP A 172 -3.59 13.41 -5.79
C TRP A 172 -3.70 13.95 -4.35
N GLY A 173 -4.67 13.44 -3.61
CA GLY A 173 -4.92 13.83 -2.23
C GLY A 173 -3.82 13.33 -1.29
N THR A 174 -3.30 12.12 -1.51
CA THR A 174 -2.29 11.52 -0.63
C THR A 174 -0.86 11.93 -0.94
N LEU A 175 -0.56 12.31 -2.19
CA LEU A 175 0.79 12.65 -2.65
C LEU A 175 1.56 13.63 -1.74
N PRO A 176 0.94 14.72 -1.23
CA PRO A 176 1.63 15.64 -0.32
C PRO A 176 2.15 14.97 0.96
N SER A 177 1.50 13.91 1.45
CA SER A 177 1.95 13.17 2.63
C SER A 177 3.31 12.49 2.39
N PHE A 178 3.49 11.89 1.21
CA PHE A 178 4.78 11.28 0.83
C PHE A 178 5.89 12.33 0.67
N LEU A 179 5.54 13.57 0.36
CA LEU A 179 6.45 14.73 0.31
C LEU A 179 6.64 15.43 1.65
N LYS A 180 6.20 14.84 2.76
CA LYS A 180 6.30 15.42 4.12
C LYS A 180 5.46 16.69 4.33
N TYR A 181 4.38 16.85 3.57
CA TYR A 181 3.34 17.89 3.74
C TYR A 181 1.97 17.29 4.12
N PRO A 182 1.84 16.63 5.28
CA PRO A 182 0.64 15.89 5.63
C PRO A 182 -0.60 16.78 5.83
N ALA A 183 -0.45 18.03 6.26
CA ALA A 183 -1.58 18.95 6.44
C ALA A 183 -2.36 19.18 5.14
N ILE A 184 -1.64 19.31 4.01
CA ILE A 184 -2.24 19.46 2.68
C ILE A 184 -2.97 18.17 2.29
N ALA A 185 -2.38 17.01 2.58
CA ALA A 185 -3.01 15.73 2.29
C ALA A 185 -4.31 15.53 3.09
N LEU A 186 -4.30 15.88 4.38
CA LEU A 186 -5.47 15.84 5.25
C LEU A 186 -6.60 16.73 4.71
N GLU A 187 -6.28 17.96 4.31
CA GLU A 187 -7.25 18.88 3.72
C GLU A 187 -7.88 18.29 2.44
N ARG A 188 -7.04 17.85 1.50
CA ARG A 188 -7.50 17.29 0.22
C ARG A 188 -8.36 16.03 0.39
N ILE A 189 -7.94 15.11 1.24
CA ILE A 189 -8.69 13.86 1.49
C ILE A 189 -9.98 14.14 2.26
N THR A 190 -9.98 15.09 3.20
CA THR A 190 -11.21 15.51 3.91
C THR A 190 -12.21 16.13 2.93
N MET A 191 -11.75 16.98 2.02
CA MET A 191 -12.59 17.54 0.97
C MET A 191 -13.15 16.47 0.04
N LEU A 192 -12.36 15.45 -0.30
CA LEU A 192 -12.80 14.31 -1.09
C LEU A 192 -13.84 13.46 -0.34
N ALA A 193 -13.69 13.26 0.96
CA ALA A 193 -14.69 12.56 1.79
C ALA A 193 -16.03 13.33 1.83
N VAL A 194 -15.99 14.66 1.99
CA VAL A 194 -17.17 15.52 1.91
C VAL A 194 -17.83 15.43 0.53
N TYR A 195 -17.03 15.41 -0.54
CA TYR A 195 -17.53 15.23 -1.90
C TYR A 195 -18.23 13.88 -2.10
N CYS A 196 -17.63 12.78 -1.64
CA CYS A 196 -18.24 11.44 -1.65
C CYS A 196 -19.57 11.43 -0.89
N LYS A 197 -19.63 12.06 0.29
CA LYS A 197 -20.86 12.19 1.09
C LYS A 197 -21.95 12.96 0.35
N LYS A 198 -21.63 14.09 -0.28
CA LYS A 198 -22.58 14.88 -1.08
C LYS A 198 -23.15 14.09 -2.27
N ARG A 199 -22.35 13.21 -2.87
CA ARG A 199 -22.76 12.32 -3.96
C ARG A 199 -23.38 11.00 -3.51
N ASN A 200 -23.51 10.77 -2.20
CA ASN A 200 -23.98 9.52 -1.61
C ASN A 200 -23.15 8.28 -2.03
N TRP A 201 -21.85 8.47 -2.28
CA TRP A 201 -20.92 7.38 -2.64
C TRP A 201 -20.37 6.69 -1.39
N LYS A 202 -21.20 5.87 -0.74
CA LYS A 202 -20.88 5.25 0.55
C LYS A 202 -19.54 4.48 0.56
N ARG A 203 -19.30 3.64 -0.46
CA ARG A 203 -18.05 2.84 -0.55
C ARG A 203 -16.81 3.73 -0.68
N ARG A 204 -16.86 4.72 -1.57
CA ARG A 204 -15.77 5.69 -1.78
C ARG A 204 -15.55 6.57 -0.54
N GLU A 205 -16.63 6.91 0.19
CA GLU A 205 -16.54 7.62 1.46
C GLU A 205 -15.75 6.81 2.50
N ILE A 206 -16.06 5.52 2.65
CA ILE A 206 -15.32 4.62 3.55
C ILE A 206 -13.84 4.52 3.15
N GLN A 207 -13.57 4.36 1.85
CA GLN A 207 -12.20 4.33 1.32
C GLN A 207 -11.43 5.62 1.65
N THR A 208 -12.07 6.80 1.54
CA THR A 208 -11.43 8.07 1.92
C THR A 208 -11.12 8.15 3.41
N TYR A 209 -12.00 7.64 4.28
CA TYR A 209 -11.72 7.62 5.72
C TYR A 209 -10.61 6.62 6.09
N LEU A 210 -10.52 5.48 5.40
CA LEU A 210 -9.40 4.55 5.59
C LEU A 210 -8.07 5.23 5.24
N VAL A 211 -8.01 5.92 4.09
CA VAL A 211 -6.83 6.71 3.69
C VAL A 211 -6.54 7.81 4.72
N LEU A 212 -7.57 8.50 5.21
CA LEU A 212 -7.42 9.54 6.23
C LEU A 212 -6.83 8.97 7.53
N ALA A 213 -7.32 7.82 7.99
CA ALA A 213 -6.77 7.11 9.15
C ALA A 213 -5.30 6.73 8.95
N THR A 214 -4.91 6.26 7.75
CA THR A 214 -3.51 5.97 7.43
C THR A 214 -2.62 7.22 7.51
N ILE A 215 -3.11 8.37 7.03
CA ILE A 215 -2.36 9.63 7.13
C ILE A 215 -2.20 10.03 8.60
N TRP A 216 -3.25 9.96 9.42
CA TRP A 216 -3.17 10.22 10.87
C TRP A 216 -2.13 9.33 11.57
N ILE A 217 -2.12 8.04 11.26
CA ILE A 217 -1.11 7.09 11.79
C ILE A 217 0.30 7.50 11.35
N SER A 218 0.49 7.87 10.08
CA SER A 218 1.80 8.25 9.54
C SER A 218 2.40 9.49 10.23
N ILE A 219 1.55 10.41 10.70
CA ILE A 219 1.97 11.60 11.46
C ILE A 219 1.95 11.38 12.98
N LYS A 220 1.70 10.15 13.43
CA LYS A 220 1.61 9.73 14.84
C LYS A 220 0.48 10.39 15.63
N ASP A 221 -0.55 10.92 14.96
CA ASP A 221 -1.79 11.35 15.62
C ASP A 221 -2.74 10.16 15.77
N TYR A 222 -2.43 9.31 16.74
CA TYR A 222 -3.18 8.07 16.98
C TYR A 222 -4.60 8.33 17.50
N SER A 223 -4.83 9.47 18.16
CA SER A 223 -6.16 9.85 18.66
C SER A 223 -7.12 10.19 17.52
N ALA A 224 -6.66 11.00 16.55
CA ALA A 224 -7.43 11.29 15.34
C ALA A 224 -7.65 10.05 14.48
N ALA A 225 -6.64 9.18 14.37
CA ALA A 225 -6.77 7.89 13.70
C ALA A 225 -7.86 7.00 14.36
N ALA A 226 -7.85 6.87 15.68
CA ALA A 226 -8.84 6.07 16.41
C ALA A 226 -10.26 6.63 16.26
N SER A 227 -10.40 7.96 16.31
CA SER A 227 -11.67 8.65 16.06
C SER A 227 -12.18 8.41 14.64
N THR A 228 -11.29 8.43 13.65
CA THR A 228 -11.62 8.12 12.25
C THR A 228 -12.04 6.66 12.08
N MET A 229 -11.36 5.71 12.72
CA MET A 229 -11.73 4.28 12.70
C MET A 229 -13.10 4.03 13.35
N LYS A 230 -13.41 4.69 14.47
CA LYS A 230 -14.76 4.65 15.08
C LYS A 230 -15.83 5.19 14.13
N LEU A 231 -15.54 6.28 13.42
CA LEU A 231 -16.44 6.82 12.41
C LEU A 231 -16.70 5.79 11.29
N ILE A 232 -15.67 5.07 10.85
CA ILE A 232 -15.82 4.00 9.87
C ILE A 232 -16.71 2.88 10.42
N LEU A 233 -16.46 2.38 11.64
CA LEU A 233 -17.27 1.34 12.29
C LEU A 233 -18.74 1.74 12.41
N SER A 234 -19.05 3.01 12.72
CA SER A 234 -20.43 3.49 12.75
C SER A 234 -21.14 3.47 11.38
N LYS A 235 -20.39 3.36 10.28
CA LYS A 235 -20.89 3.32 8.91
C LYS A 235 -20.97 1.91 8.33
N VAL A 236 -19.96 1.06 8.59
CA VAL A 236 -19.90 -0.32 8.06
C VAL A 236 -20.35 -1.39 9.04
N GLY A 237 -20.58 -1.03 10.31
CA GLY A 237 -20.76 -1.97 11.40
C GLY A 237 -19.43 -2.52 11.91
N ASP A 238 -19.48 -3.36 12.95
CA ASP A 238 -18.25 -3.90 13.54
C ASP A 238 -17.60 -4.91 12.60
N HIS A 239 -16.66 -4.44 11.77
CA HIS A 239 -15.89 -5.24 10.82
C HIS A 239 -14.59 -5.71 11.48
N ILE A 240 -14.27 -7.01 11.36
CA ILE A 240 -13.14 -7.65 12.05
C ILE A 240 -11.80 -6.94 11.87
N ASP A 241 -11.44 -6.57 10.64
CA ASP A 241 -10.15 -5.91 10.36
C ASP A 241 -10.05 -4.51 10.97
N ILE A 242 -11.16 -3.78 11.01
CA ILE A 242 -11.20 -2.41 11.55
C ILE A 242 -11.18 -2.47 13.08
N LEU A 243 -11.88 -3.44 13.70
CA LEU A 243 -11.77 -3.70 15.13
C LEU A 243 -10.34 -4.11 15.52
N SER A 244 -9.74 -5.04 14.77
CA SER A 244 -8.34 -5.45 14.98
C SER A 244 -7.39 -4.27 14.90
N SER A 245 -7.53 -3.45 13.86
CA SER A 245 -6.69 -2.26 13.65
C SER A 245 -6.89 -1.22 14.76
N LEU A 246 -8.14 -0.97 15.17
CA LEU A 246 -8.46 -0.02 16.25
C LEU A 246 -7.94 -0.51 17.60
N GLY A 247 -8.09 -1.80 17.92
CA GLY A 247 -7.55 -2.40 19.14
C GLY A 247 -6.02 -2.32 19.19
N ARG A 248 -5.34 -2.64 18.08
CA ARG A 248 -3.87 -2.50 17.95
C ARG A 248 -3.42 -1.04 18.09
N LEU A 249 -4.19 -0.10 17.56
CA LEU A 249 -3.93 1.33 17.71
C LEU A 249 -4.06 1.78 19.18
N TYR A 250 -5.04 1.25 19.92
CA TYR A 250 -5.13 1.50 21.37
C TYR A 250 -3.94 0.93 22.14
N LEU A 251 -3.50 -0.28 21.80
CA LEU A 251 -2.27 -0.84 22.39
C LEU A 251 -1.06 0.06 22.12
N GLN A 252 -0.92 0.60 20.91
CA GLN A 252 0.15 1.54 20.55
C GLN A 252 0.11 2.83 21.39
N MET A 253 -1.08 3.28 21.79
CA MET A 253 -1.25 4.44 22.68
C MET A 253 -1.08 4.10 24.17
N GLY A 254 -0.95 2.82 24.54
CA GLY A 254 -0.94 2.37 25.94
C GLY A 254 -2.34 2.31 26.58
N ASP A 255 -3.41 2.49 25.81
CA ASP A 255 -4.79 2.40 26.29
C ASP A 255 -5.27 0.94 26.30
N LEU A 256 -4.81 0.19 27.31
CA LEU A 256 -5.15 -1.22 27.46
C LEU A 256 -6.64 -1.48 27.67
N GLU A 257 -7.37 -0.54 28.28
CA GLU A 257 -8.79 -0.72 28.61
C GLU A 257 -9.65 -0.59 27.35
N SER A 258 -9.41 0.44 26.53
CA SER A 258 -10.11 0.56 25.24
C SER A 258 -9.75 -0.59 24.29
N ALA A 259 -8.48 -1.04 24.28
CA ALA A 259 -8.06 -2.18 23.47
C ALA A 259 -8.83 -3.46 23.85
N LYS A 260 -8.91 -3.78 25.15
CA LYS A 260 -9.69 -4.93 25.65
C LYS A 260 -11.16 -4.81 25.28
N GLY A 261 -11.75 -3.61 25.41
CA GLY A 261 -13.15 -3.37 25.03
C GLY A 261 -13.42 -3.71 23.57
N VAL A 262 -12.55 -3.26 22.65
CA VAL A 262 -12.67 -3.54 21.22
C VAL A 262 -12.45 -5.02 20.90
N PHE A 263 -11.47 -5.68 21.50
CA PHE A 263 -11.23 -7.10 21.27
C PHE A 263 -12.34 -7.98 21.85
N LYS A 264 -12.92 -7.61 22.99
CA LYS A 264 -14.10 -8.29 23.53
C LYS A 264 -15.30 -8.13 22.61
N GLN A 265 -15.54 -6.95 22.06
CA GLN A 265 -16.59 -6.73 21.06
C GLN A 265 -16.38 -7.60 19.81
N MET A 266 -15.12 -7.77 19.38
CA MET A 266 -14.76 -8.66 18.28
C MET A 266 -15.03 -10.14 18.62
N GLU A 267 -14.66 -10.59 19.82
CA GLU A 267 -14.95 -11.95 20.32
C GLU A 267 -16.45 -12.22 20.43
N GLU A 268 -17.24 -11.28 20.98
CA GLU A 268 -18.69 -11.44 21.12
C GLU A 268 -19.41 -11.57 19.77
N LYS A 269 -18.92 -10.87 18.75
CA LYS A 269 -19.53 -10.86 17.42
C LYS A 269 -19.09 -12.02 16.53
N TYR A 270 -17.85 -12.47 16.71
CA TYR A 270 -17.21 -13.41 15.79
C TYR A 270 -16.60 -14.65 16.46
N GLY A 271 -16.84 -14.88 17.75
CA GLY A 271 -16.23 -15.98 18.51
C GLY A 271 -16.51 -17.38 17.96
N ASP A 272 -17.65 -17.57 17.28
CA ASP A 272 -18.06 -18.82 16.64
C ASP A 272 -17.89 -18.80 15.10
N SER A 273 -17.06 -17.88 14.58
CA SER A 273 -16.84 -17.69 13.14
C SER A 273 -15.82 -18.68 12.55
N ASP A 274 -15.39 -18.44 11.31
CA ASP A 274 -14.38 -19.22 10.62
C ASP A 274 -12.99 -19.22 11.29
N THR A 275 -12.13 -20.14 10.85
CA THR A 275 -10.76 -20.32 11.35
C THR A 275 -9.91 -19.07 11.22
N ALA A 276 -10.11 -18.28 10.17
CA ALA A 276 -9.40 -17.00 9.96
C ALA A 276 -9.76 -15.97 11.04
N THR A 277 -11.01 -15.92 11.46
CA THR A 277 -11.43 -15.05 12.55
C THR A 277 -10.82 -15.49 13.88
N GLU A 278 -10.84 -16.79 14.17
CA GLU A 278 -10.22 -17.34 15.37
C GLU A 278 -8.71 -17.00 15.44
N GLU A 279 -8.02 -17.10 14.31
CA GLU A 279 -6.62 -16.71 14.14
C GLU A 279 -6.39 -15.24 14.50
N ALA A 280 -7.22 -14.34 13.98
CA ALA A 280 -7.14 -12.91 14.25
C ALA A 280 -7.41 -12.57 15.72
N ILE A 281 -8.40 -13.22 16.35
CA ILE A 281 -8.73 -13.07 17.77
C ILE A 281 -7.54 -13.50 18.63
N LYS A 282 -7.00 -14.71 18.41
CA LYS A 282 -5.84 -15.22 19.15
C LYS A 282 -4.61 -14.32 19.00
N THR A 283 -4.34 -13.86 17.78
CA THR A 283 -3.24 -12.94 17.50
C THR A 283 -3.39 -11.62 18.28
N ASN A 284 -4.58 -11.03 18.26
CA ASN A 284 -4.84 -9.80 19.00
C ASN A 284 -4.75 -10.01 20.53
N LYS A 285 -5.19 -11.16 21.04
CA LYS A 285 -5.02 -11.54 22.46
C LYS A 285 -3.54 -11.65 22.84
N ALA A 286 -2.72 -12.24 21.98
CA ALA A 286 -1.27 -12.29 22.18
C ALA A 286 -0.67 -10.87 22.26
N PHE A 287 -1.12 -9.92 21.43
CA PHE A 287 -0.65 -8.54 21.49
C PHE A 287 -1.02 -7.83 22.79
N VAL A 288 -2.20 -8.11 23.37
CA VAL A 288 -2.55 -7.62 24.71
C VAL A 288 -1.58 -8.16 25.77
N LEU A 289 -1.22 -9.45 25.69
CA LEU A 289 -0.27 -10.06 26.62
C LEU A 289 1.14 -9.46 26.46
N MET A 290 1.60 -9.27 25.22
CA MET A 290 2.86 -8.58 24.92
C MET A 290 2.87 -7.16 25.52
N ALA A 291 1.77 -6.41 25.36
CA ALA A 291 1.65 -5.05 25.90
C ALA A 291 1.69 -5.00 27.44
N LYS A 292 1.32 -6.10 28.13
CA LYS A 292 1.44 -6.25 29.58
C LYS A 292 2.80 -6.78 30.04
N GLY A 293 3.68 -7.18 29.12
CA GLY A 293 4.94 -7.86 29.42
C GLY A 293 4.78 -9.34 29.77
N GLU A 294 3.63 -9.95 29.49
CA GLU A 294 3.36 -11.37 29.71
C GLU A 294 3.89 -12.23 28.55
N TRP A 295 5.20 -12.14 28.30
CA TRP A 295 5.86 -12.68 27.10
C TRP A 295 5.72 -14.19 26.94
N LEU A 296 5.75 -14.95 28.05
CA LEU A 296 5.64 -16.41 28.01
C LEU A 296 4.28 -16.88 27.50
N GLN A 297 3.20 -16.26 27.99
CA GLN A 297 1.83 -16.57 27.57
C GLN A 297 1.57 -16.10 26.13
N ALA A 298 2.09 -14.91 25.76
CA ALA A 298 2.01 -14.42 24.39
C ALA A 298 2.67 -15.38 23.40
N ARG A 299 3.87 -15.88 23.74
CA ARG A 299 4.59 -16.88 22.94
C ARG A 299 3.77 -18.15 22.75
N GLU A 300 3.14 -18.67 23.80
CA GLU A 300 2.31 -19.89 23.71
C GLU A 300 1.15 -19.72 22.73
N ILE A 301 0.42 -18.60 22.83
CA ILE A 301 -0.69 -18.31 21.90
C ILE A 301 -0.19 -18.12 20.46
N LEU A 302 0.92 -17.39 20.25
CA LEU A 302 1.47 -17.18 18.91
C LEU A 302 2.00 -18.48 18.30
N GLN A 303 2.54 -19.38 19.13
CA GLN A 303 2.95 -20.72 18.71
C GLN A 303 1.74 -21.55 18.26
N GLU A 304 0.61 -21.49 18.97
CA GLU A 304 -0.64 -22.14 18.56
C GLU A 304 -1.19 -21.56 17.24
N VAL A 305 -1.12 -20.25 17.07
CA VAL A 305 -1.53 -19.59 15.81
C VAL A 305 -0.65 -20.07 14.65
N TYR A 306 0.66 -20.14 14.86
CA TYR A 306 1.60 -20.60 13.86
C TYR A 306 1.41 -22.09 13.50
N THR A 307 1.19 -22.97 14.48
CA THR A 307 0.96 -24.39 14.19
C THR A 307 -0.34 -24.62 13.43
N ALA A 308 -1.35 -23.77 13.64
CA ALA A 308 -2.60 -23.79 12.87
C ALA A 308 -2.42 -23.23 11.46
N ASN A 309 -1.63 -22.16 11.29
CA ASN A 309 -1.38 -21.52 10.01
C ASN A 309 0.09 -21.08 9.87
N HIS A 310 0.86 -21.86 9.11
CA HIS A 310 2.28 -21.62 8.87
C HIS A 310 2.53 -20.42 7.93
N GLU A 311 1.49 -19.92 7.25
CA GLU A 311 1.56 -18.73 6.38
C GLU A 311 1.26 -17.43 7.14
N ASN A 312 0.97 -17.48 8.46
CA ASN A 312 0.77 -16.27 9.25
C ASN A 312 2.11 -15.62 9.63
N LEU A 313 2.64 -14.84 8.69
CA LEU A 313 3.91 -14.11 8.82
C LEU A 313 3.88 -13.13 10.01
N LEU A 314 2.71 -12.54 10.30
CA LEU A 314 2.52 -11.63 11.43
C LEU A 314 2.74 -12.35 12.77
N ALA A 315 2.15 -13.54 12.93
CA ALA A 315 2.30 -14.33 14.14
C ALA A 315 3.75 -14.80 14.34
N MET A 316 4.41 -15.26 13.27
CA MET A 316 5.81 -15.70 13.31
C MET A 316 6.77 -14.57 13.67
N ASN A 317 6.61 -13.40 13.06
CA ASN A 317 7.46 -12.24 13.38
C ASN A 317 7.28 -11.82 14.85
N ASN A 318 6.05 -11.80 15.36
CA ASN A 318 5.80 -11.48 16.76
C ASN A 318 6.26 -12.59 17.72
N LEU A 319 6.21 -13.86 17.30
CA LEU A 319 6.78 -14.97 18.06
C LEU A 319 8.30 -14.80 18.20
N ALA A 320 9.00 -14.42 17.13
CA ALA A 320 10.41 -14.09 17.19
C ALA A 320 10.68 -12.94 18.18
N VAL A 321 9.85 -11.90 18.19
CA VAL A 321 9.93 -10.80 19.18
C VAL A 321 9.74 -11.32 20.61
N CYS A 322 8.76 -12.19 20.87
CA CYS A 322 8.60 -12.80 22.20
C CYS A 322 9.86 -13.57 22.64
N GLU A 323 10.51 -14.31 21.73
CA GLU A 323 11.76 -15.00 22.05
C GLU A 323 12.90 -14.03 22.40
N VAL A 324 12.97 -12.84 21.79
CA VAL A 324 13.93 -11.79 22.19
C VAL A 324 13.70 -11.37 23.65
N TYR A 325 12.46 -11.06 24.01
CA TYR A 325 12.11 -10.61 25.37
C TYR A 325 12.27 -11.70 26.43
N LEU A 326 12.26 -12.97 26.03
CA LEU A 326 12.56 -14.11 26.88
C LEU A 326 14.07 -14.43 26.96
N GLY A 327 14.92 -13.70 26.24
CA GLY A 327 16.38 -13.87 26.22
C GLY A 327 16.90 -14.91 25.22
N ASN A 328 16.02 -15.48 24.38
CA ASN A 328 16.35 -16.56 23.46
C ASN A 328 16.73 -16.04 22.07
N LEU A 329 17.82 -15.26 21.98
CA LEU A 329 18.24 -14.62 20.71
C LEU A 329 18.48 -15.62 19.57
N VAL A 330 19.08 -16.77 19.86
CA VAL A 330 19.37 -17.81 18.83
C VAL A 330 18.06 -18.32 18.22
N LYS A 331 17.09 -18.68 19.07
CA LYS A 331 15.79 -19.16 18.59
C LYS A 331 15.03 -18.09 17.80
N SER A 332 15.13 -16.83 18.21
CA SER A 332 14.54 -15.70 17.48
C SER A 332 15.13 -15.57 16.07
N ILE A 333 16.46 -15.67 15.94
CA ILE A 333 17.16 -15.68 14.65
C ILE A 333 16.71 -16.87 13.81
N ASP A 334 16.71 -18.08 14.37
CA ASP A 334 16.32 -19.30 13.64
C ASP A 334 14.89 -19.20 13.09
N ILE A 335 13.96 -18.62 13.86
CA ILE A 335 12.57 -18.39 13.42
C ILE A 335 12.54 -17.46 12.19
N LEU A 336 13.27 -16.33 12.22
CA LEU A 336 13.26 -15.37 11.12
C LEU A 336 14.03 -15.86 9.89
N GLU A 337 15.14 -16.57 10.08
CA GLU A 337 15.89 -17.21 8.98
C GLU A 337 15.00 -18.26 8.28
N THR A 338 14.32 -19.11 9.05
CA THR A 338 13.38 -20.11 8.50
C THR A 338 12.22 -19.43 7.78
N LEU A 339 11.61 -18.42 8.41
CA LEU A 339 10.50 -17.65 7.84
C LEU A 339 10.86 -17.06 6.46
N THR A 340 12.03 -16.43 6.34
CA THR A 340 12.48 -15.78 5.10
C THR A 340 12.94 -16.79 4.05
N ALA A 341 13.49 -17.93 4.45
CA ALA A 341 13.86 -19.02 3.55
C ALA A 341 12.64 -19.73 2.95
N ASP A 342 11.62 -20.01 3.77
CA ASP A 342 10.40 -20.69 3.34
C ASP A 342 9.47 -19.77 2.54
N ASN A 343 9.53 -18.45 2.79
CA ASN A 343 8.67 -17.45 2.18
C ASN A 343 9.47 -16.29 1.54
N PRO A 344 10.26 -16.57 0.49
CA PRO A 344 11.24 -15.61 -0.04
C PRO A 344 10.63 -14.34 -0.64
N THR A 345 9.44 -14.41 -1.24
CA THR A 345 8.78 -13.27 -1.92
C THR A 345 7.82 -12.48 -1.03
N SER A 346 7.46 -13.00 0.15
CA SER A 346 6.58 -12.31 1.10
C SER A 346 7.39 -11.89 2.33
N ALA A 347 7.83 -12.83 3.15
CA ALA A 347 8.65 -12.52 4.32
C ALA A 347 10.08 -12.11 3.97
N GLY A 348 10.70 -12.78 2.98
CA GLY A 348 12.06 -12.49 2.51
C GLY A 348 12.23 -11.10 1.88
N THR A 349 11.13 -10.42 1.54
CA THR A 349 11.14 -9.03 1.07
C THR A 349 10.36 -8.09 1.99
N CYS A 350 9.93 -8.55 3.17
CA CYS A 350 9.22 -7.73 4.15
C CYS A 350 10.23 -6.92 4.97
N GLU A 351 10.21 -5.59 4.83
CA GLU A 351 11.17 -4.70 5.48
C GLU A 351 11.17 -4.84 7.02
N THR A 352 10.02 -5.14 7.63
CA THR A 352 9.92 -5.34 9.09
C THR A 352 10.66 -6.61 9.53
N VAL A 353 10.46 -7.71 8.81
CA VAL A 353 11.11 -9.00 9.11
C VAL A 353 12.62 -8.88 8.90
N ILE A 354 13.04 -8.28 7.79
CA ILE A 354 14.46 -8.04 7.48
C ILE A 354 15.11 -7.13 8.52
N MET A 355 14.45 -6.04 8.92
CA MET A 355 14.95 -5.13 9.96
C MET A 355 15.14 -5.83 11.30
N ASN A 356 14.18 -6.66 11.71
CA ASN A 356 14.26 -7.43 12.94
C ASN A 356 15.44 -8.42 12.89
N MET A 357 15.58 -9.14 11.79
CA MET A 357 16.67 -10.10 11.59
C MET A 357 18.06 -9.41 11.58
N CYS A 358 18.21 -8.30 10.85
CA CYS A 358 19.46 -7.53 10.80
C CYS A 358 19.81 -6.94 12.18
N THR A 359 18.82 -6.49 12.95
CA THR A 359 19.03 -6.02 14.32
C THR A 359 19.47 -7.15 15.25
N LEU A 360 18.91 -8.35 15.11
CA LEU A 360 19.33 -9.51 15.90
C LEU A 360 20.77 -9.94 15.58
N TYR A 361 21.19 -9.83 14.32
CA TYR A 361 22.58 -10.09 13.95
C TYR A 361 23.55 -9.10 14.62
N GLU A 362 23.22 -7.81 14.67
CA GLU A 362 24.02 -6.81 15.39
C GLU A 362 24.10 -7.09 16.89
N LEU A 363 23.04 -7.62 17.49
CA LEU A 363 23.01 -7.96 18.91
C LEU A 363 23.80 -9.23 19.24
N ARG A 364 23.92 -10.16 18.28
CA ARG A 364 24.45 -11.51 18.55
C ARG A 364 25.87 -11.74 18.02
N TYR A 365 26.21 -11.18 16.88
CA TYR A 365 27.44 -11.50 16.16
C TYR A 365 28.37 -10.29 16.08
N GLU A 366 29.67 -10.53 16.28
CA GLU A 366 30.71 -9.50 16.06
C GLU A 366 30.83 -9.14 14.57
N ASP A 367 30.66 -10.13 13.68
CA ASP A 367 30.64 -9.94 12.22
C ASP A 367 29.20 -9.84 11.67
N ALA A 368 28.40 -8.96 12.27
CA ALA A 368 27.04 -8.71 11.82
C ALA A 368 26.98 -8.16 10.38
N THR A 369 28.03 -7.47 9.94
CA THR A 369 28.12 -6.90 8.58
C THR A 369 28.08 -7.99 7.52
N GLN A 370 28.87 -9.05 7.65
CA GLN A 370 28.86 -10.14 6.66
C GLN A 370 27.50 -10.84 6.61
N LYS A 371 26.86 -11.07 7.76
CA LYS A 371 25.51 -11.64 7.84
C LYS A 371 24.48 -10.76 7.12
N LYS A 372 24.52 -9.44 7.33
CA LYS A 372 23.65 -8.48 6.63
C LYS A 372 23.87 -8.45 5.12
N ILE A 373 25.11 -8.63 4.65
CA ILE A 373 25.42 -8.76 3.22
C ILE A 373 24.79 -10.03 2.63
N GLU A 374 24.82 -11.15 3.33
CA GLU A 374 24.18 -12.39 2.87
C GLU A 374 22.65 -12.26 2.80
N VAL A 375 22.03 -11.59 3.77
CA VAL A 375 20.61 -11.24 3.71
C VAL A 375 20.33 -10.38 2.48
N MET A 376 21.12 -9.32 2.26
CA MET A 376 20.98 -8.45 1.09
C MET A 376 21.05 -9.23 -0.23
N LYS A 377 21.96 -10.21 -0.35
CA LYS A 377 22.05 -11.09 -1.52
C LYS A 377 20.80 -11.96 -1.70
N GLN A 378 20.17 -12.42 -0.61
CA GLN A 378 18.92 -13.18 -0.67
C GLN A 378 17.75 -12.28 -1.08
N VAL A 379 17.60 -11.12 -0.44
CA VAL A 379 16.56 -10.13 -0.76
C VAL A 379 16.66 -9.72 -2.23
N ALA A 380 17.86 -9.48 -2.74
CA ALA A 380 18.09 -9.02 -4.11
C ALA A 380 17.64 -9.99 -5.21
N ARG A 381 17.39 -11.27 -4.89
CA ARG A 381 16.84 -12.24 -5.85
C ARG A 381 15.35 -12.04 -6.09
N TRP A 382 14.63 -11.50 -5.09
CA TRP A 382 13.16 -11.49 -5.05
C TRP A 382 12.56 -10.09 -4.95
N ALA A 383 13.31 -9.13 -4.41
CA ALA A 383 12.84 -7.77 -4.19
C ALA A 383 12.60 -7.06 -5.53
N GLY A 384 11.41 -6.45 -5.61
CA GLY A 384 11.09 -5.50 -6.65
C GLY A 384 11.84 -4.17 -6.47
N ASP A 385 11.63 -3.27 -7.41
CA ASP A 385 12.42 -2.07 -7.56
C ASP A 385 11.96 -0.89 -6.67
N SER A 386 10.96 -1.15 -5.82
CA SER A 386 10.45 -0.28 -4.75
C SER A 386 10.94 -0.64 -3.35
N PHE A 387 11.80 -1.65 -3.20
CA PHE A 387 12.25 -2.13 -1.89
C PHE A 387 13.09 -1.09 -1.13
N GLN A 388 12.76 -0.84 0.14
CA GLN A 388 13.47 0.13 0.97
C GLN A 388 14.68 -0.51 1.67
N ALA A 389 15.88 -0.17 1.20
CA ALA A 389 17.13 -0.77 1.68
C ALA A 389 17.51 -0.42 3.14
N ASP A 390 16.88 0.59 3.73
CA ASP A 390 17.17 1.07 5.09
C ASP A 390 17.00 -0.03 6.15
N CYS A 391 16.12 -1.01 5.88
CA CYS A 391 15.91 -2.16 6.75
C CYS A 391 17.12 -3.07 6.90
N ILE A 392 18.10 -3.00 6.00
CA ILE A 392 19.30 -3.84 6.04
C ILE A 392 20.35 -3.28 7.02
N LYS A 393 20.27 -1.99 7.38
CA LYS A 393 21.21 -1.34 8.33
C LYS A 393 22.69 -1.45 7.92
N LEU A 394 22.97 -1.16 6.64
CA LEU A 394 24.33 -1.09 6.06
C LEU A 394 24.70 0.32 5.55
N GLN A 395 23.83 1.31 5.76
CA GLN A 395 24.03 2.69 5.32
C GLN A 395 24.79 3.52 6.33
#